data_AF-A0A9D0CEB0-F1
#
_entry.id   AF-A0A9D0CEB0-F1
#
_cell.length_a   1.000
_cell.length_b   1.000
_cell.length_c   1.000
_cell.angle_alpha   90.00
_cell.angle_beta   90.00
_cell.angle_gamma   90.00
#
_symmetry.space_group_name_H-M   'P 1'
#
loop_
_entity.id
_entity.type
_entity.pdbx_description
1 polymer ?
#
loop_
_entity_poly.entity_id
_entity_poly.type
_entity_poly.pdbx_seq_one_letter_code
_entity_poly.pdbx_strand_id
1 'polypeptide(L)'
;MKIKYVFILASFFLTTGLFAQLPVSQNPQNKNAVLEEFTGIHCTYCPDGHKIANQIHAQHPNDVVLINVHTGGYATPNTGEPDFRTSFGAALASQSGLTGYPSGTVNRHVFTGSTTALSRGSWNSAVNQILNQPSYCNVALEGTVNVQTRELIVNLEVYYTGNSSVTSNFINVVLLQDNVEGPQVGASTFYPEMILPNGNYNHMHM
;
A
#
# COMPACT_ATOMS: atom_id res chain seq x y z
N MET A 1 76.48 -8.99 -11.69
CA MET A 1 75.52 -9.01 -10.57
C MET A 1 74.11 -8.95 -11.16
N LYS A 2 73.37 -10.08 -11.21
CA LYS A 2 72.05 -10.16 -11.84
C LYS A 2 70.96 -10.00 -10.77
N ILE A 3 70.22 -8.91 -10.81
CA ILE A 3 69.12 -8.61 -9.87
C ILE A 3 67.89 -9.39 -10.34
N LYS A 4 67.38 -10.30 -9.51
CA LYS A 4 66.12 -11.01 -9.73
C LYS A 4 65.00 -10.21 -9.07
N TYR A 5 64.07 -9.68 -9.85
CA TYR A 5 62.84 -9.07 -9.34
C TYR A 5 61.83 -10.19 -9.06
N VAL A 6 61.47 -10.36 -7.80
CA VAL A 6 60.37 -11.23 -7.37
C VAL A 6 59.10 -10.39 -7.37
N PHE A 7 58.22 -10.63 -8.33
CA PHE A 7 56.86 -10.07 -8.33
C PHE A 7 56.02 -10.85 -7.32
N ILE A 8 55.65 -10.22 -6.21
CA ILE A 8 54.64 -10.74 -5.29
C ILE A 8 53.28 -10.27 -5.81
N LEU A 9 52.53 -11.19 -6.42
CA LEU A 9 51.15 -10.96 -6.80
C LEU A 9 50.28 -11.08 -5.53
N ALA A 10 49.86 -9.96 -4.96
CA ALA A 10 48.90 -9.94 -3.86
C ALA A 10 47.49 -10.11 -4.44
N SER A 11 46.94 -11.32 -4.35
CA SER A 11 45.56 -11.60 -4.74
C SER A 11 44.60 -11.00 -3.71
N PHE A 12 43.96 -9.89 -4.05
CA PHE A 12 42.85 -9.33 -3.27
C PHE A 12 41.61 -10.17 -3.55
N PHE A 13 41.24 -11.07 -2.65
CA PHE A 13 39.95 -11.76 -2.71
C PHE A 13 38.86 -10.76 -2.35
N LEU A 14 38.22 -10.16 -3.37
CA LEU A 14 37.00 -9.39 -3.19
C LEU A 14 35.86 -10.39 -2.95
N THR A 15 35.54 -10.63 -1.68
CA THR A 15 34.36 -11.42 -1.33
C THR A 15 33.12 -10.57 -1.65
N THR A 16 32.61 -10.68 -2.87
CA THR A 16 31.25 -10.24 -3.17
C THR A 16 30.33 -11.16 -2.41
N GLY A 17 29.79 -10.71 -1.28
CA GLY A 17 28.71 -11.40 -0.60
C GLY A 17 27.53 -11.49 -1.57
N LEU A 18 27.31 -12.67 -2.16
CA LEU A 18 26.07 -12.98 -2.83
C LEU A 18 25.02 -13.08 -1.71
N PHE A 19 24.30 -11.98 -1.46
CA PHE A 19 23.12 -12.02 -0.61
C PHE A 19 22.06 -12.83 -1.37
N ALA A 20 21.88 -14.09 -0.99
CA ALA A 20 20.80 -14.95 -1.49
C ALA A 20 19.42 -14.59 -0.90
N GLN A 21 19.36 -13.55 -0.07
CA GLN A 21 18.24 -13.13 0.73
C GLN A 21 18.02 -11.62 0.50
N LEU A 22 16.76 -11.17 0.54
CA LEU A 22 16.42 -9.77 0.28
C LEU A 22 17.14 -8.86 1.29
N PRO A 23 17.66 -7.69 0.88
CA PRO A 23 18.27 -6.79 1.84
C PRO A 23 17.19 -6.11 2.69
N VAL A 24 16.80 -6.73 3.80
CA VAL A 24 15.98 -6.07 4.83
C VAL A 24 16.86 -5.25 5.77
N SER A 25 16.45 -4.03 6.08
CA SER A 25 17.15 -3.22 7.08
C SER A 25 17.06 -3.89 8.45
N GLN A 26 18.16 -3.91 9.20
CA GLN A 26 18.19 -4.38 10.59
C GLN A 26 18.19 -3.25 11.63
N ASN A 27 18.27 -2.00 11.17
CA ASN A 27 18.22 -0.83 12.05
C ASN A 27 16.77 -0.49 12.39
N PRO A 28 16.45 -0.12 13.65
CA PRO A 28 15.11 0.36 13.99
C PRO A 28 14.66 1.52 13.10
N GLN A 29 13.41 1.47 12.65
CA GLN A 29 12.78 2.51 11.82
C GLN A 29 11.39 2.85 12.39
N ASN A 30 10.83 3.97 11.94
CA ASN A 30 9.43 4.28 12.19
C ASN A 30 8.51 3.49 11.24
N LYS A 31 7.22 3.44 11.56
CA LYS A 31 6.22 2.77 10.73
C LYS A 31 5.98 3.54 9.43
N ASN A 32 5.75 2.79 8.37
CA ASN A 32 5.00 3.28 7.21
C ASN A 32 3.50 3.30 7.53
N ALA A 33 2.76 4.19 6.88
CA ALA A 33 1.32 4.27 6.98
C ALA A 33 0.66 3.54 5.81
N VAL A 34 -0.33 2.70 6.10
CA VAL A 34 -1.20 2.05 5.11
C VAL A 34 -2.59 2.64 5.28
N LEU A 35 -3.07 3.36 4.27
CA LEU A 35 -4.43 3.90 4.22
C LEU A 35 -5.28 3.01 3.32
N GLU A 36 -6.13 2.20 3.95
CA GLU A 36 -7.16 1.40 3.28
C GLU A 36 -8.44 2.24 3.18
N GLU A 37 -8.75 2.77 2.01
CA GLU A 37 -9.97 3.51 1.70
C GLU A 37 -11.07 2.55 1.23
N PHE A 38 -12.24 2.60 1.86
CA PHE A 38 -13.43 1.90 1.43
C PHE A 38 -14.24 2.81 0.49
N THR A 39 -14.42 2.36 -0.75
CA THR A 39 -14.95 3.15 -1.86
C THR A 39 -15.96 2.36 -2.71
N GLY A 40 -16.53 3.02 -3.72
CA GLY A 40 -17.41 2.43 -4.71
C GLY A 40 -17.70 3.37 -5.89
N ILE A 41 -17.90 2.79 -7.08
CA ILE A 41 -18.12 3.53 -8.33
C ILE A 41 -19.36 4.44 -8.31
N HIS A 42 -20.35 4.16 -7.46
CA HIS A 42 -21.56 4.98 -7.30
C HIS A 42 -21.52 5.94 -6.11
N CYS A 43 -20.39 6.00 -5.38
CA CYS A 43 -20.22 6.89 -4.25
C CYS A 43 -19.81 8.30 -4.72
N THR A 44 -20.75 9.24 -4.69
CA THR A 44 -20.56 10.63 -5.16
C THR A 44 -19.37 11.35 -4.53
N TYR A 45 -19.08 11.04 -3.28
CA TYR A 45 -18.06 11.72 -2.49
C TYR A 45 -16.72 10.97 -2.47
N CYS A 46 -16.65 9.75 -2.97
CA CYS A 46 -15.43 8.95 -2.95
C CYS A 46 -14.28 9.54 -3.79
N PRO A 47 -14.52 10.24 -4.93
CA PRO A 47 -13.43 10.91 -5.64
C PRO A 47 -12.72 12.00 -4.81
N ASP A 48 -13.43 12.65 -3.88
CA ASP A 48 -12.80 13.58 -2.92
C ASP A 48 -11.89 12.84 -1.93
N GLY A 49 -12.29 11.63 -1.52
CA GLY A 49 -11.47 10.70 -0.74
C GLY A 49 -10.20 10.33 -1.50
N HIS A 50 -10.34 9.83 -2.74
CA HIS A 50 -9.21 9.49 -3.61
C HIS A 50 -8.24 10.68 -3.76
N LYS A 51 -8.76 11.90 -3.93
CA LYS A 51 -7.94 13.13 -4.04
C LYS A 51 -7.13 13.40 -2.78
N ILE A 52 -7.77 13.32 -1.62
CA ILE A 52 -7.11 13.53 -0.32
C ILE A 52 -6.06 12.43 -0.08
N ALA A 53 -6.39 11.17 -0.35
CA ALA A 53 -5.47 10.05 -0.18
C ALA A 53 -4.22 10.24 -1.06
N ASN A 54 -4.40 10.56 -2.35
CA ASN A 54 -3.30 10.83 -3.28
C ASN A 54 -2.44 12.02 -2.85
N GLN A 55 -3.05 13.08 -2.31
CA GLN A 55 -2.31 14.22 -1.75
C GLN A 55 -1.46 13.83 -0.53
N ILE A 56 -1.99 12.98 0.35
CA ILE A 56 -1.24 12.47 1.50
C ILE A 56 -0.07 11.60 1.03
N HIS A 57 -0.29 10.70 0.06
CA HIS A 57 0.78 9.91 -0.53
C HIS A 57 1.85 10.81 -1.18
N ALA A 58 1.45 11.84 -1.94
CA ALA A 58 2.39 12.77 -2.55
C ALA A 58 3.26 13.54 -1.53
N GLN A 59 2.79 13.74 -0.30
CA GLN A 59 3.56 14.34 0.79
C GLN A 59 4.55 13.35 1.43
N HIS A 60 4.30 12.05 1.31
CA HIS A 60 5.06 10.97 1.94
C HIS A 60 5.23 9.76 1.00
N PRO A 61 5.82 9.94 -0.20
CA PRO A 61 5.71 8.95 -1.29
C PRO A 61 6.39 7.61 -0.99
N ASN A 62 7.36 7.59 -0.07
CA ASN A 62 8.08 6.38 0.32
C ASN A 62 7.52 5.71 1.59
N ASP A 63 6.66 6.42 2.33
CA ASP A 63 6.24 6.01 3.67
C ASP A 63 4.72 5.81 3.79
N VAL A 64 3.95 6.19 2.75
CA VAL A 64 2.48 5.99 2.69
C VAL A 64 2.10 5.08 1.54
N VAL A 65 1.34 4.03 1.84
CA VAL A 65 0.73 3.12 0.87
C VAL A 65 -0.79 3.31 0.90
N LEU A 66 -1.41 3.43 -0.28
CA LEU A 66 -2.85 3.56 -0.45
C LEU A 66 -3.43 2.24 -0.96
N ILE A 67 -4.64 1.90 -0.52
CA ILE A 67 -5.40 0.74 -1.00
C ILE A 67 -6.87 1.13 -1.11
N ASN A 68 -7.43 1.10 -2.33
CA ASN A 68 -8.80 1.48 -2.64
C ASN A 68 -9.70 0.25 -2.74
N VAL A 69 -10.35 -0.08 -1.64
CA VAL A 69 -11.20 -1.26 -1.49
C VAL A 69 -12.62 -0.95 -1.95
N HIS A 70 -12.97 -1.42 -3.15
CA HIS A 70 -14.34 -1.37 -3.67
C HIS A 70 -15.24 -2.36 -2.95
N THR A 71 -16.16 -1.86 -2.12
CA THR A 71 -17.02 -2.69 -1.27
C THR A 71 -18.33 -2.00 -0.88
N GLY A 72 -19.27 -2.77 -0.34
CA GLY A 72 -20.57 -2.27 0.11
C GLY A 72 -21.52 -1.84 -1.00
N GLY A 73 -22.54 -1.08 -0.62
CA GLY A 73 -23.68 -0.74 -1.48
C GLY A 73 -23.34 0.11 -2.70
N TYR A 74 -22.28 0.93 -2.63
CA TYR A 74 -21.86 1.81 -3.72
C TYR A 74 -20.88 1.18 -4.71
N ALA A 75 -20.42 -0.05 -4.45
CA ALA A 75 -19.46 -0.74 -5.30
C ALA A 75 -20.10 -1.80 -6.21
N THR A 76 -21.41 -2.04 -6.08
CA THR A 76 -22.11 -3.04 -6.90
C THR A 76 -22.33 -2.46 -8.30
N PRO A 77 -21.81 -3.10 -9.37
CA PRO A 77 -21.96 -2.58 -10.73
C PRO A 77 -23.40 -2.76 -11.26
N ASN A 78 -23.82 -1.81 -12.09
CA ASN A 78 -24.98 -1.96 -12.96
C ASN A 78 -24.63 -2.81 -14.20
N THR A 79 -25.65 -3.19 -14.96
CA THR A 79 -25.47 -3.88 -16.25
C THR A 79 -24.54 -3.07 -17.16
N GLY A 80 -23.42 -3.69 -17.57
CA GLY A 80 -22.44 -3.08 -18.47
C GLY A 80 -21.31 -2.31 -17.76
N GLU A 81 -21.37 -2.15 -16.44
CA GLU A 81 -20.26 -1.58 -15.64
C GLU A 81 -19.26 -2.67 -15.21
N PRO A 82 -17.97 -2.34 -15.07
CA PRO A 82 -16.98 -3.28 -14.56
C PRO A 82 -17.21 -3.59 -13.08
N ASP A 83 -16.98 -4.84 -12.67
CA ASP A 83 -16.96 -5.22 -11.25
C ASP A 83 -15.56 -5.06 -10.67
N PHE A 84 -15.40 -4.05 -9.84
CA PHE A 84 -14.15 -3.71 -9.17
C PHE A 84 -14.01 -4.33 -7.78
N ARG A 85 -15.03 -5.05 -7.31
CA ARG A 85 -14.99 -5.67 -5.99
C ARG A 85 -14.07 -6.88 -5.99
N THR A 86 -13.53 -7.19 -4.82
CA THR A 86 -12.80 -8.44 -4.57
C THR A 86 -13.54 -9.28 -3.53
N SER A 87 -13.19 -10.56 -3.44
CA SER A 87 -13.71 -11.45 -2.38
C SER A 87 -13.33 -11.01 -0.97
N PHE A 88 -12.33 -10.12 -0.82
CA PHE A 88 -11.84 -9.63 0.47
C PHE A 88 -12.53 -8.36 0.94
N GLY A 89 -13.08 -7.55 0.03
CA GLY A 89 -13.57 -6.21 0.34
C GLY A 89 -14.63 -6.17 1.45
N ALA A 90 -15.56 -7.13 1.48
CA ALA A 90 -16.58 -7.21 2.53
C ALA A 90 -15.99 -7.53 3.91
N ALA A 91 -15.03 -8.47 3.97
CA ALA A 91 -14.37 -8.84 5.21
C ALA A 91 -13.49 -7.71 5.76
N LEU A 92 -12.78 -6.98 4.89
CA LEU A 92 -12.00 -5.81 5.28
C LEU A 92 -12.91 -4.70 5.84
N ALA A 93 -14.00 -4.38 5.15
CA ALA A 93 -14.96 -3.38 5.60
C ALA A 93 -15.60 -3.74 6.96
N SER A 94 -15.97 -5.01 7.17
CA SER A 94 -16.61 -5.45 8.41
C SER A 94 -15.74 -5.28 9.66
N GLN A 95 -14.41 -5.24 9.50
CA GLN A 95 -13.47 -5.07 10.60
C GLN A 95 -13.33 -3.62 11.06
N SER A 96 -13.68 -2.65 10.21
CA SER A 96 -13.36 -1.24 10.49
C SER A 96 -14.41 -0.52 11.32
N GLY A 97 -15.65 -1.03 11.34
CA GLY A 97 -16.79 -0.34 11.95
C GLY A 97 -17.31 0.84 11.13
N LEU A 98 -16.98 0.91 9.83
CA LEU A 98 -17.45 1.99 8.96
C LEU A 98 -18.98 2.04 8.88
N THR A 99 -19.53 3.25 8.85
CA THR A 99 -20.98 3.51 8.73
C THR A 99 -21.35 4.30 7.49
N GLY A 100 -20.36 4.69 6.67
CA GLY A 100 -20.56 5.48 5.47
C GLY A 100 -19.33 5.48 4.56
N TYR A 101 -19.48 6.09 3.38
CA TYR A 101 -18.47 6.15 2.32
C TYR A 101 -18.27 7.60 1.84
N PRO A 102 -17.05 8.02 1.46
CA PRO A 102 -15.82 7.27 1.69
C PRO A 102 -15.48 7.23 3.19
N SER A 103 -14.91 6.12 3.62
CA SER A 103 -14.29 5.98 4.94
C SER A 103 -13.01 5.19 4.75
N GLY A 104 -12.04 5.36 5.64
CA GLY A 104 -10.77 4.66 5.51
C GLY A 104 -10.18 4.35 6.87
N THR A 105 -9.22 3.45 6.89
CA THR A 105 -8.47 3.13 8.10
C THR A 105 -6.98 3.29 7.86
N VAL A 106 -6.26 3.81 8.85
CA VAL A 106 -4.80 3.96 8.81
C VAL A 106 -4.18 2.92 9.74
N ASN A 107 -3.42 1.99 9.18
CA ASN A 107 -2.80 0.84 9.86
C ASN A 107 -3.78 0.03 10.72
N ARG A 108 -5.08 0.05 10.38
CA ARG A 108 -6.16 -0.55 11.18
C ARG A 108 -6.09 -0.15 12.66
N HIS A 109 -5.63 1.06 12.94
CA HIS A 109 -5.43 1.58 14.28
C HIS A 109 -6.70 2.30 14.77
N VAL A 110 -7.04 2.09 16.04
CA VAL A 110 -8.10 2.84 16.72
C VAL A 110 -7.50 4.12 17.27
N PHE A 111 -7.75 5.24 16.59
CA PHE A 111 -7.29 6.56 17.03
C PHE A 111 -8.21 7.15 18.11
N THR A 112 -9.52 6.90 17.99
CA THR A 112 -10.55 7.36 18.92
C THR A 112 -11.67 6.32 19.02
N GLY A 113 -12.32 6.23 20.19
CA GLY A 113 -13.44 5.32 20.40
C GLY A 113 -13.04 3.84 20.31
N SER A 114 -13.78 3.06 19.52
CA SER A 114 -13.62 1.60 19.39
C SER A 114 -13.54 1.09 17.95
N THR A 115 -13.54 1.98 16.96
CA THR A 115 -13.53 1.63 15.53
C THR A 115 -12.26 2.16 14.86
N THR A 116 -11.82 1.51 13.79
CA THR A 116 -10.64 1.94 13.02
C THR A 116 -11.00 2.81 11.83
N ALA A 117 -12.29 2.85 11.46
CA ALA A 117 -12.84 3.70 10.43
C ALA A 117 -12.72 5.19 10.80
N LEU A 118 -12.20 5.96 9.86
CA LEU A 118 -12.00 7.41 9.94
C LEU A 118 -12.71 8.09 8.78
N SER A 119 -13.18 9.32 9.03
CA SER A 119 -13.58 10.23 7.96
C SER A 119 -12.35 10.75 7.21
N ARG A 120 -12.51 11.08 5.92
CA ARG A 120 -11.41 11.59 5.08
C ARG A 120 -10.68 12.81 5.64
N GLY A 121 -11.38 13.67 6.36
CA GLY A 121 -10.78 14.85 7.01
C GLY A 121 -9.77 14.50 8.11
N SER A 122 -9.77 13.25 8.61
CA SER A 122 -8.90 12.79 9.68
C SER A 122 -7.69 11.97 9.18
N TRP A 123 -7.66 11.59 7.90
CA TRP A 123 -6.62 10.69 7.38
C TRP A 123 -5.22 11.30 7.46
N ASN A 124 -5.06 12.58 7.09
CA ASN A 124 -3.75 13.23 7.12
C ASN A 124 -3.16 13.28 8.54
N SER A 125 -3.96 13.64 9.54
CA SER A 125 -3.50 13.64 10.94
C SER A 125 -3.17 12.22 11.44
N ALA A 126 -3.99 11.23 11.06
CA ALA A 126 -3.79 9.84 11.45
C ALA A 126 -2.51 9.25 10.83
N VAL A 127 -2.26 9.52 9.55
CA VAL A 127 -1.03 9.15 8.84
C VAL A 127 0.18 9.77 9.54
N ASN A 128 0.17 11.09 9.77
CA ASN A 128 1.27 11.77 10.45
C ASN A 128 1.53 11.21 11.86
N GLN A 129 0.49 10.81 12.60
CA GLN A 129 0.67 10.16 13.90
C GLN A 129 1.34 8.78 13.77
N ILE A 130 0.97 7.99 12.76
CA ILE A 130 1.56 6.65 12.54
C ILE A 130 3.03 6.75 12.11
N LEU A 131 3.36 7.67 11.21
CA LEU A 131 4.73 7.88 10.72
C LEU A 131 5.73 8.29 11.83
N ASN A 132 5.22 8.80 12.95
CA ASN A 132 6.03 9.15 14.13
C ASN A 132 6.14 8.02 15.17
N GLN A 133 5.57 6.85 14.90
CA GLN A 133 5.66 5.71 15.82
C GLN A 133 6.80 4.76 15.41
N PRO A 134 7.53 4.20 16.38
CA PRO A 134 8.52 3.16 16.08
C PRO A 134 7.85 1.90 15.53
N SER A 135 8.49 1.25 14.57
CA SER A 135 8.09 -0.06 14.07
C SER A 135 8.73 -1.18 14.90
N TYR A 136 8.02 -2.30 15.04
CA TYR A 136 8.56 -3.51 15.66
C TYR A 136 9.36 -4.36 14.68
N CYS A 137 9.17 -4.14 13.37
CA CYS A 137 9.83 -4.90 12.32
C CYS A 137 9.99 -4.09 11.04
N ASN A 138 11.03 -4.43 10.28
CA ASN A 138 11.24 -3.97 8.93
C ASN A 138 10.82 -5.09 7.96
N VAL A 139 10.32 -4.71 6.79
CA VAL A 139 9.86 -5.65 5.76
C VAL A 139 10.56 -5.32 4.45
N ALA A 140 11.14 -6.33 3.80
CA ALA A 140 11.58 -6.26 2.42
C ALA A 140 10.66 -7.14 1.56
N LEU A 141 10.28 -6.65 0.39
CA LEU A 141 9.35 -7.30 -0.53
C LEU A 141 9.88 -7.17 -1.95
N GLU A 142 9.90 -8.28 -2.69
CA GLU A 142 10.16 -8.30 -4.13
C GLU A 142 9.12 -9.20 -4.81
N GLY A 143 8.59 -8.75 -5.95
CA GLY A 143 7.60 -9.48 -6.72
C GLY A 143 8.04 -9.66 -8.17
N THR A 144 7.88 -10.86 -8.72
CA THR A 144 8.07 -11.15 -10.15
C THR A 144 6.78 -11.70 -10.74
N VAL A 145 6.28 -11.05 -11.79
CA VAL A 145 5.09 -11.51 -12.52
C VAL A 145 5.50 -12.16 -13.83
N ASN A 146 5.13 -13.41 -14.03
CA ASN A 146 5.15 -14.04 -15.34
C ASN A 146 3.79 -13.85 -16.01
N VAL A 147 3.74 -12.93 -16.98
CA VAL A 147 2.49 -12.58 -17.68
C VAL A 147 1.96 -13.68 -18.62
N GLN A 148 2.82 -14.61 -19.05
CA GLN A 148 2.41 -15.72 -19.91
C GLN A 148 1.71 -16.82 -19.10
N THR A 149 2.26 -17.15 -17.94
CA THR A 149 1.69 -18.18 -17.04
C THR A 149 0.70 -17.60 -16.03
N ARG A 150 0.64 -16.27 -15.90
CA ARG A 150 -0.12 -15.52 -14.88
C ARG A 150 0.29 -15.91 -13.45
N GLU A 151 1.58 -16.17 -13.25
CA GLU A 151 2.14 -16.49 -11.95
C GLU A 151 2.80 -15.25 -11.34
N LEU A 152 2.47 -14.93 -10.09
CA LEU A 152 3.14 -13.94 -9.27
C LEU A 152 3.95 -14.66 -8.20
N ILE A 153 5.27 -14.50 -8.22
CA ILE A 153 6.17 -14.97 -7.17
C ILE A 153 6.51 -13.77 -6.29
N VAL A 154 6.31 -13.91 -4.98
CA VAL A 154 6.62 -12.88 -3.99
C VAL A 154 7.65 -13.42 -3.02
N ASN A 155 8.80 -12.77 -2.96
CA ASN A 155 9.79 -12.96 -1.92
C ASN A 155 9.56 -11.88 -0.85
N LEU A 156 9.42 -12.30 0.40
CA LEU A 156 9.20 -11.40 1.52
C LEU A 156 10.11 -11.80 2.67
N GLU A 157 10.69 -10.79 3.29
CA GLU A 157 11.49 -10.94 4.48
C GLU A 157 11.06 -9.95 5.56
N VAL A 158 10.98 -10.44 6.80
CA VAL A 158 10.66 -9.62 7.97
C VAL A 158 11.80 -9.74 8.97
N TYR A 159 12.31 -8.60 9.41
CA TYR A 159 13.29 -8.54 10.50
C TYR A 159 12.71 -7.76 11.68
N TYR A 160 12.61 -8.39 12.84
CA TYR A 160 12.11 -7.73 14.05
C TYR A 160 13.22 -6.92 14.72
N THR A 161 12.99 -5.61 14.82
CA THR A 161 13.86 -4.65 15.52
C THR A 161 13.37 -4.36 16.94
N GLY A 162 12.21 -4.88 17.32
CA GLY A 162 11.63 -4.76 18.64
C GLY A 162 10.60 -5.86 18.93
N ASN A 163 10.14 -5.93 20.17
CA ASN A 163 9.13 -6.91 20.59
C ASN A 163 7.73 -6.46 20.14
N SER A 164 7.03 -7.31 19.40
CA SER A 164 5.61 -7.11 19.13
C SER A 164 4.82 -7.05 20.45
N SER A 165 3.81 -6.18 20.52
CA SER A 165 2.91 -6.09 21.67
C SER A 165 1.89 -7.23 21.73
N VAL A 166 1.85 -8.09 20.71
CA VAL A 166 0.94 -9.23 20.59
C VAL A 166 1.72 -10.53 20.35
N THR A 167 1.08 -11.65 20.68
CA THR A 167 1.67 -12.99 20.61
C THR A 167 1.63 -13.62 19.22
N SER A 168 0.88 -13.04 18.28
CA SER A 168 0.76 -13.54 16.91
C SER A 168 0.79 -12.38 15.93
N ASN A 169 1.64 -12.50 14.93
CA ASN A 169 1.77 -11.54 13.84
C ASN A 169 1.44 -12.26 12.53
N PHE A 170 0.70 -11.59 11.65
CA PHE A 170 0.28 -12.13 10.36
C PHE A 170 0.76 -11.21 9.25
N ILE A 171 1.01 -11.80 8.08
CA ILE A 171 1.41 -11.09 6.87
C ILE A 171 0.23 -11.09 5.91
N ASN A 172 -0.10 -9.92 5.37
CA ASN A 172 -1.01 -9.78 4.24
C ASN A 172 -0.19 -9.30 3.05
N VAL A 173 -0.35 -9.97 1.90
CA VAL A 173 0.25 -9.56 0.64
C VAL A 173 -0.88 -9.15 -0.29
N VAL A 174 -0.80 -7.93 -0.83
CA VAL A 174 -1.83 -7.35 -1.70
C VAL A 174 -1.17 -6.96 -3.01
N LEU A 175 -1.80 -7.33 -4.13
CA LEU A 175 -1.46 -6.83 -5.46
C LEU A 175 -2.34 -5.63 -5.75
N LEU A 176 -1.73 -4.47 -5.97
CA LEU A 176 -2.42 -3.25 -6.32
C LEU A 176 -2.32 -2.99 -7.82
N GLN A 177 -3.39 -2.45 -8.39
CA GLN A 177 -3.42 -2.03 -9.78
C GLN A 177 -3.69 -0.53 -9.90
N ASP A 178 -2.85 0.12 -10.69
CA ASP A 178 -3.02 1.49 -11.12
C ASP A 178 -3.55 1.54 -12.55
N ASN A 179 -4.13 2.69 -12.89
CA ASN A 179 -4.64 3.00 -14.22
C ASN A 179 -5.77 2.07 -14.68
N VAL A 180 -6.70 1.78 -13.78
CA VAL A 180 -7.91 1.02 -14.10
C VAL A 180 -9.01 1.98 -14.53
N GLU A 181 -9.34 1.99 -15.81
CA GLU A 181 -10.39 2.88 -16.31
C GLU A 181 -11.78 2.37 -15.95
N GLY A 182 -12.68 3.27 -15.53
CA GLY A 182 -14.07 2.91 -15.28
C GLY A 182 -14.97 4.10 -14.96
N PRO A 183 -16.26 3.86 -14.72
CA PRO A 183 -17.17 4.88 -14.24
C PRO A 183 -16.81 5.29 -12.79
N GLN A 184 -17.12 6.54 -12.45
CA GLN A 184 -17.07 7.01 -11.06
C GLN A 184 -17.99 8.23 -10.89
N VAL A 185 -19.05 8.06 -10.10
CA VAL A 185 -19.99 9.15 -9.78
C VAL A 185 -19.26 10.22 -8.97
N GLY A 186 -19.55 11.50 -9.29
CA GLY A 186 -19.00 12.67 -8.60
C GLY A 186 -17.58 13.06 -9.04
N ALA A 187 -16.95 12.30 -9.94
CA ALA A 187 -15.60 12.57 -10.42
C ALA A 187 -15.41 13.99 -10.95
N SER A 188 -16.33 14.48 -11.78
CA SER A 188 -16.25 15.82 -12.39
C SER A 188 -16.26 16.95 -11.37
N THR A 189 -16.86 16.73 -10.21
CA THR A 189 -17.00 17.73 -9.15
C THR A 189 -15.83 17.68 -8.19
N PHE A 190 -15.41 16.49 -7.79
CA PHE A 190 -14.50 16.30 -6.66
C PHE A 190 -13.06 15.97 -7.08
N TYR A 191 -12.86 15.32 -8.23
CA TYR A 191 -11.52 14.98 -8.73
C TYR A 191 -11.47 14.92 -10.27
N PRO A 192 -11.78 16.04 -10.97
CA PRO A 192 -11.83 16.09 -12.42
C PRO A 192 -10.48 15.78 -13.10
N GLU A 193 -9.37 15.96 -12.38
CA GLU A 193 -8.02 15.69 -12.89
C GLU A 193 -7.78 14.20 -13.21
N MET A 194 -8.58 13.30 -12.66
CA MET A 194 -8.53 11.85 -12.94
C MET A 194 -9.47 11.42 -14.07
N ILE A 195 -10.21 12.34 -14.69
CA ILE A 195 -11.05 12.03 -15.86
C ILE A 195 -10.16 11.99 -17.11
N LEU A 196 -10.18 10.85 -17.79
CA LEU A 196 -9.44 10.61 -19.03
C LEU A 196 -10.14 11.27 -20.23
N PRO A 197 -9.46 11.46 -21.38
CA PRO A 197 -10.06 12.06 -22.57
C PRO A 197 -11.31 11.34 -23.09
N ASN A 198 -11.47 10.05 -22.78
CA ASN A 198 -12.66 9.26 -23.14
C ASN A 198 -13.85 9.45 -22.17
N GLY A 199 -13.68 10.27 -21.13
CA GLY A 199 -14.70 10.55 -20.12
C GLY A 199 -14.73 9.58 -18.94
N ASN A 200 -13.96 8.49 -18.98
CA ASN A 200 -13.85 7.56 -17.85
C ASN A 200 -12.97 8.14 -16.74
N TYR A 201 -13.18 7.65 -15.53
CA TYR A 201 -12.33 7.93 -14.39
C TYR A 201 -11.17 6.94 -14.34
N ASN A 202 -9.97 7.45 -14.07
CA ASN A 202 -8.78 6.65 -13.90
C ASN A 202 -8.64 6.24 -12.43
N HIS A 203 -8.94 4.98 -12.11
CA HIS A 203 -8.80 4.46 -10.76
C HIS A 203 -7.35 4.05 -10.50
N MET A 204 -6.87 4.39 -9.30
CA MET A 204 -5.51 4.09 -8.81
C MET A 204 -5.61 3.25 -7.55
N HIS A 205 -4.53 2.55 -7.21
CA HIS A 205 -4.35 1.84 -5.94
C HIS A 205 -5.44 0.80 -5.66
N MET A 206 -6.01 0.20 -6.71
CA MET A 206 -7.11 -0.77 -6.63
C MET A 206 -6.67 -2.16 -6.21
#